data_AF-A0A1F8NX77-F1
#
_entry.id   AF-A0A1F8NX77-F1
#
_cell.length_a   1.000
_cell.length_b   1.000
_cell.length_c   1.000
_cell.angle_alpha   90.00
_cell.angle_beta   90.00
_cell.angle_gamma   90.00
#
_symmetry.space_group_name_H-M   'P 1'
#
loop_
_entity.id
_entity.type
_entity.pdbx_description
1 polymer ?
#
loop_
_entity_poly.entity_id
_entity_poly.type
_entity_poly.pdbx_seq_one_letter_code
_entity_poly.pdbx_strand_id
1 'polypeptide(L)'
;MKPESQDEVLRRLRCIEGHVRGVAKMVETDSNCLSVIHQVKALQGALDKVVSLVIEEHLTSNWSIVLESMDQKQREDALFELGKILTEYQAFSRYSLIKEDDEQLTENLTIRSEMKE
;
A
#
# COMPACT_ATOMS: atom_id res chain seq x y z
N MET A 1 -14.74 5.68 -11.23
CA MET A 1 -14.92 5.08 -9.91
C MET A 1 -16.40 5.07 -9.61
N LYS A 2 -16.97 3.89 -9.42
CA LYS A 2 -18.37 3.66 -9.04
C LYS A 2 -18.62 4.20 -7.62
N PRO A 3 -19.87 4.63 -7.32
CA PRO A 3 -20.21 5.17 -6.00
C PRO A 3 -19.91 4.22 -4.84
N GLU A 4 -20.16 2.92 -5.01
CA GLU A 4 -19.91 1.90 -3.97
C GLU A 4 -18.41 1.76 -3.64
N SER A 5 -17.56 1.72 -4.68
CA SER A 5 -16.10 1.68 -4.52
C SER A 5 -15.57 2.97 -3.88
N GLN A 6 -16.17 4.12 -4.22
CA GLN A 6 -15.84 5.41 -3.61
C GLN A 6 -16.16 5.42 -2.11
N ASP A 7 -17.32 4.93 -1.71
CA ASP A 7 -17.73 4.90 -0.30
C ASP A 7 -16.82 4.00 0.55
N GLU A 8 -16.42 2.83 0.01
CA GLU A 8 -15.49 1.93 0.68
C GLU A 8 -14.08 2.54 0.82
N VAL A 9 -13.56 3.18 -0.22
CA VAL A 9 -12.27 3.91 -0.16
C VAL A 9 -12.33 5.00 0.90
N LEU A 10 -13.38 5.82 0.90
CA LEU A 10 -13.56 6.89 1.89
C LEU A 10 -13.68 6.34 3.32
N ARG A 11 -14.39 5.22 3.50
CA ARG A 11 -14.51 4.56 4.82
C ARG A 11 -13.14 4.14 5.35
N ARG A 12 -12.28 3.56 4.52
CA ARG A 12 -10.93 3.14 4.90
C ARG A 12 -10.04 4.33 5.22
N LEU A 13 -10.09 5.38 4.39
CA LEU A 13 -9.31 6.60 4.63
C LEU A 13 -9.69 7.25 5.97
N ARG A 14 -10.98 7.31 6.32
CA ARG A 14 -11.43 7.80 7.65
C ARG A 14 -10.89 6.95 8.81
N CYS A 15 -10.82 5.63 8.63
CA CYS A 15 -10.23 4.72 9.64
C CYS A 15 -8.72 5.00 9.81
N ILE A 16 -8.00 5.13 8.68
CA ILE A 16 -6.57 5.46 8.65
C ILE A 16 -6.30 6.80 9.34
N GLU A 17 -7.11 7.82 9.08
CA GLU A 17 -7.03 9.13 9.76
C GLU A 17 -7.16 8.98 11.29
N GLY A 18 -8.10 8.15 11.75
CA GLY A 18 -8.24 7.78 13.16
C GLY A 18 -6.97 7.15 13.74
N HIS A 19 -6.38 6.19 13.03
CA HIS A 19 -5.14 5.54 13.43
C HIS A 19 -3.94 6.50 13.44
N VAL A 20 -3.80 7.38 12.46
CA VAL A 20 -2.74 8.40 12.43
C VAL A 20 -2.82 9.29 13.67
N ARG A 21 -4.03 9.72 14.07
CA ARG A 21 -4.23 10.46 15.31
C ARG A 21 -3.86 9.64 16.55
N GLY A 22 -4.12 8.33 16.54
CA GLY A 22 -3.69 7.42 17.61
C GLY A 22 -2.16 7.37 17.74
N VAL A 23 -1.46 7.23 16.62
CA VAL A 23 0.01 7.22 16.57
C VAL A 23 0.60 8.56 17.03
N ALA A 24 0.02 9.68 16.62
CA ALA A 24 0.46 11.01 17.07
C ALA A 24 0.40 11.12 18.61
N LYS A 25 -0.69 10.66 19.24
CA LYS A 25 -0.81 10.62 20.71
C LYS A 25 0.22 9.70 21.37
N MET A 26 0.55 8.56 20.74
CA MET A 26 1.60 7.67 21.25
C MET A 26 2.95 8.40 21.33
N VAL A 27 3.28 9.19 20.30
CA VAL A 27 4.51 9.99 20.28
C VAL A 27 4.47 11.10 21.34
N GLU A 28 3.34 11.81 21.48
CA GLU A 28 3.17 12.86 22.50
C GLU A 28 3.30 12.35 23.94
N THR A 29 2.95 11.08 24.16
CA THR A 29 2.96 10.44 25.49
C THR A 29 4.22 9.61 25.77
N ASP A 30 5.28 9.79 24.97
CA ASP A 30 6.57 9.11 25.11
C ASP A 30 6.45 7.58 25.08
N SER A 31 5.57 7.06 24.21
CA SER A 31 5.41 5.62 24.00
C SER A 31 6.68 4.98 23.43
N ASN A 32 6.92 3.72 23.80
CA ASN A 32 8.06 2.94 23.29
C ASN A 32 8.18 2.98 21.76
N CYS A 33 9.38 3.32 21.25
CA CYS A 33 9.67 3.50 19.83
C CYS A 33 9.28 2.30 18.96
N LEU A 34 9.47 1.08 19.44
CA LEU A 34 9.13 -0.14 18.69
C LEU A 34 7.62 -0.24 18.46
N SER A 35 6.82 0.15 19.46
CA SER A 35 5.36 0.17 19.35
C SER A 35 4.88 1.19 18.32
N VAL A 36 5.49 2.39 18.30
CA VAL A 36 5.20 3.41 17.28
C VAL A 36 5.53 2.87 15.88
N ILE A 37 6.69 2.23 15.71
CA ILE A 37 7.09 1.62 14.43
C ILE A 37 6.09 0.57 13.97
N HIS A 38 5.61 -0.31 14.87
CA HIS A 38 4.59 -1.31 14.53
C HIS A 38 3.28 -0.67 14.07
N GLN A 39 2.82 0.39 14.72
CA GLN A 39 1.59 1.08 14.32
C GLN A 39 1.76 1.81 12.98
N VAL A 40 2.93 2.39 12.72
CA VAL A 40 3.23 2.98 11.40
C VAL A 40 3.28 1.90 10.31
N LYS A 41 3.88 0.72 10.56
CA LYS A 41 3.82 -0.42 9.63
C LYS A 41 2.36 -0.84 9.35
N ALA A 42 1.50 -0.88 10.37
CA ALA A 42 0.08 -1.20 10.20
C ALA A 42 -0.67 -0.16 9.35
N LEU A 43 -0.35 1.13 9.51
CA LEU A 43 -0.85 2.22 8.67
C LEU A 43 -0.43 2.07 7.21
N GLN A 44 0.84 1.71 6.95
CA GLN A 44 1.33 1.43 5.59
C GLN A 44 0.52 0.32 4.93
N GLY A 45 0.35 -0.83 5.59
CA GLY A 45 -0.46 -1.92 5.04
C GLY A 45 -1.96 -1.58 4.88
N ALA A 46 -2.49 -0.64 5.66
CA ALA A 46 -3.85 -0.13 5.47
C ALA A 46 -3.95 0.77 4.23
N LEU A 47 -2.94 1.62 3.98
CA LEU A 47 -2.84 2.45 2.78
C LEU A 47 -2.67 1.59 1.51
N ASP A 48 -1.87 0.53 1.56
CA ASP A 48 -1.69 -0.39 0.43
C ASP A 48 -3.01 -1.03 0.00
N LYS A 49 -3.88 -1.37 0.97
CA LYS A 49 -5.23 -1.86 0.70
C LYS A 49 -6.11 -0.81 0.01
N VAL A 50 -5.98 0.47 0.39
CA VAL A 50 -6.70 1.55 -0.29
C VAL A 50 -6.22 1.68 -1.73
N VAL A 51 -4.90 1.67 -1.97
CA VAL A 51 -4.34 1.74 -3.32
C VAL A 51 -4.82 0.56 -4.17
N SER A 52 -4.81 -0.66 -3.61
CA SER A 52 -5.28 -1.87 -4.30
C SER A 52 -6.74 -1.73 -4.77
N LEU A 53 -7.64 -1.21 -3.91
CA LEU A 53 -9.04 -0.99 -4.27
C LEU A 53 -9.21 0.05 -5.38
N VAL A 54 -8.41 1.12 -5.35
CA VAL A 54 -8.43 2.15 -6.41
C VAL A 54 -7.99 1.57 -7.75
N ILE A 55 -6.96 0.72 -7.75
CA ILE A 55 -6.45 0.04 -8.95
C ILE A 55 -7.50 -0.94 -9.49
N GLU A 56 -8.07 -1.79 -8.64
CA GLU A 56 -9.10 -2.76 -9.02
C GLU A 56 -10.31 -2.08 -9.67
N GLU A 57 -10.78 -0.98 -9.09
CA GLU A 57 -11.88 -0.21 -9.62
C GLU A 57 -11.54 0.45 -10.97
N HIS A 58 -10.32 0.95 -11.12
CA HIS A 58 -9.86 1.54 -12.38
C HIS A 58 -9.76 0.48 -13.49
N LEU A 59 -9.26 -0.73 -13.18
CA LEU A 59 -9.24 -1.87 -14.09
C LEU A 59 -10.66 -2.25 -14.53
N THR A 60 -11.57 -2.39 -13.57
CA THR A 60 -12.96 -2.81 -13.83
C THR A 60 -13.72 -1.79 -14.67
N SER A 61 -13.46 -0.50 -14.47
CA SER A 61 -14.11 0.58 -15.22
C SER A 61 -13.63 0.68 -16.68
N ASN A 62 -12.40 0.24 -16.97
CA ASN A 62 -11.81 0.32 -18.32
C ASN A 62 -11.85 -1.02 -19.07
N TRP A 63 -12.25 -2.11 -18.42
CA TRP A 63 -12.33 -3.44 -19.01
C TRP A 63 -13.15 -3.49 -20.30
N SER A 64 -14.30 -2.81 -20.33
CA SER A 64 -15.15 -2.74 -21.53
C SER A 64 -14.44 -2.03 -22.68
N ILE A 65 -13.67 -0.97 -22.41
CA ILE A 65 -12.89 -0.27 -23.44
C ILE A 65 -11.79 -1.18 -23.98
N VAL A 66 -11.07 -1.90 -23.10
CA VAL A 66 -9.96 -2.76 -23.50
C VAL A 66 -10.45 -3.97 -24.31
N LEU A 67 -11.57 -4.59 -23.93
CA LEU A 67 -12.04 -5.82 -24.57
C LEU A 67 -13.03 -5.60 -25.72
N GLU A 68 -13.85 -4.55 -25.68
CA GLU A 68 -14.99 -4.40 -26.58
C GLU A 68 -14.81 -3.28 -27.61
N SER A 69 -13.83 -2.37 -27.44
CA SER A 69 -13.65 -1.30 -28.42
C SER A 69 -13.09 -1.83 -29.74
N MET A 70 -13.64 -1.35 -30.86
CA MET A 70 -13.14 -1.63 -32.21
C MET A 70 -11.97 -0.73 -32.61
N ASP A 71 -11.78 0.39 -31.91
CA ASP A 71 -10.69 1.35 -32.16
C ASP A 71 -9.41 0.91 -31.44
N GLN A 72 -8.38 0.57 -32.22
CA GLN A 72 -7.09 0.17 -31.70
C GLN A 72 -6.43 1.25 -30.84
N LYS A 73 -6.59 2.53 -31.20
CA LYS A 73 -5.98 3.62 -30.44
C LYS A 73 -6.59 3.76 -29.06
N GLN A 74 -7.92 3.66 -28.95
CA GLN A 74 -8.60 3.65 -27.65
C GLN A 74 -8.14 2.50 -26.75
N ARG A 75 -7.87 1.31 -27.30
CA ARG A 75 -7.34 0.18 -26.51
C ARG A 75 -5.92 0.45 -26.03
N GLU A 76 -5.06 0.98 -26.91
CA GLU A 76 -3.67 1.32 -26.58
C GLU A 76 -3.60 2.41 -25.50
N ASP A 77 -4.42 3.46 -25.61
CA ASP A 77 -4.50 4.53 -24.62
C ASP A 77 -4.96 4.00 -23.24
N ALA A 78 -5.99 3.13 -23.22
CA ALA A 78 -6.47 2.50 -21.99
C ALA A 78 -5.39 1.61 -21.32
N LEU A 79 -4.67 0.81 -22.11
CA LEU A 79 -3.57 -0.02 -21.62
C LEU A 79 -2.39 0.83 -21.11
N PHE A 80 -2.12 1.96 -21.77
CA PHE A 80 -1.06 2.88 -21.35
C PHE A 80 -1.39 3.55 -20.00
N GLU A 81 -2.63 3.98 -19.80
CA GLU A 81 -3.08 4.52 -18.50
C GLU A 81 -3.00 3.47 -17.39
N LEU A 82 -3.34 2.21 -17.67
CA LEU A 82 -3.11 1.10 -16.73
C LEU A 82 -1.63 0.92 -16.38
N GLY A 83 -0.76 0.96 -17.38
CA GLY A 83 0.69 0.88 -17.19
C GLY A 83 1.24 1.99 -16.29
N LYS A 84 0.74 3.22 -16.43
CA LYS A 84 1.11 4.35 -15.55
C LYS A 84 0.73 4.09 -14.10
N ILE A 85 -0.51 3.68 -13.85
CA ILE A 85 -1.03 3.44 -12.50
C ILE A 85 -0.22 2.34 -11.80
N LEU A 86 0.09 1.25 -12.51
CA LEU A 86 0.90 0.16 -11.96
C LEU A 86 2.35 0.60 -11.68
N THR A 87 2.92 1.45 -12.53
CA THR A 87 4.27 1.98 -12.34
C THR A 87 4.36 2.86 -11.09
N GLU A 88 3.37 3.74 -10.88
CA GLU A 88 3.27 4.59 -9.69
C GLU A 88 3.13 3.75 -8.40
N TYR A 89 2.32 2.69 -8.44
CA TYR A 89 2.17 1.79 -7.29
C TYR A 89 3.47 1.03 -6.96
N GLN A 90 4.15 0.48 -7.97
CA GLN A 90 5.39 -0.27 -7.77
C GLN A 90 6.56 0.61 -7.30
N ALA A 91 6.57 1.91 -7.63
CA ALA A 91 7.54 2.85 -7.09
C ALA A 91 7.45 2.93 -5.55
N PHE A 92 6.25 2.76 -4.99
CA PHE A 92 6.00 2.77 -3.55
C PHE A 92 6.39 1.44 -2.87
N SER A 93 6.09 0.29 -3.49
CA SER A 93 6.44 -1.03 -2.94
C SER A 93 7.94 -1.31 -2.85
N ARG A 94 8.80 -0.63 -3.64
CA ARG A 94 10.26 -0.78 -3.55
C ARG A 94 10.84 -0.43 -2.17
N TYR A 95 10.14 0.38 -1.38
CA TYR A 95 10.56 0.67 0.00
C TYR A 95 10.33 -0.52 0.96
N SER A 96 9.40 -1.43 0.64
CA SER A 96 9.08 -2.61 1.45
C SER A 96 10.07 -3.77 1.24
N LEU A 97 10.64 -3.93 0.04
CA LEU A 97 11.61 -5.00 -0.25
C LEU A 97 12.91 -4.87 0.56
N ILE A 98 13.26 -3.65 0.99
CA ILE A 98 14.38 -3.43 1.91
C ILE A 98 14.07 -4.00 3.31
N LYS A 99 12.80 -4.02 3.74
CA LYS A 99 12.42 -4.49 5.08
C LYS A 99 12.40 -6.01 5.24
N GLU A 100 12.04 -6.78 4.22
CA GLU A 100 12.09 -8.25 4.32
C GLU A 100 13.54 -8.74 4.45
N ASP A 101 14.45 -8.10 3.72
CA ASP A 101 15.89 -8.38 3.84
C ASP A 101 16.44 -7.96 5.21
N ASP A 102 16.04 -6.80 5.76
CA ASP A 102 16.48 -6.33 7.08
C ASP A 102 15.93 -7.16 8.26
N GLU A 103 14.69 -7.63 8.19
CA GLU A 103 14.08 -8.45 9.26
C GLU A 103 14.74 -9.83 9.31
N GLN A 104 15.05 -10.44 8.16
CA GLN A 104 15.89 -11.63 8.08
C GLN A 104 17.35 -11.36 8.47
N LEU A 105 17.93 -10.22 8.12
CA LEU A 105 19.31 -9.88 8.52
C LEU A 105 19.43 -9.76 10.05
N THR A 106 18.44 -9.13 10.70
CA THR A 106 18.42 -8.91 12.14
C THR A 106 18.28 -10.24 12.88
N GLU A 107 17.37 -11.10 12.44
CA GLU A 107 17.19 -12.45 12.99
C GLU A 107 18.46 -13.31 12.81
N ASN A 108 19.11 -13.26 11.65
CA ASN A 108 20.37 -13.95 11.40
C ASN A 108 21.56 -13.40 12.19
N LEU A 109 21.59 -12.10 12.50
CA LEU A 109 22.64 -11.49 13.33
C LEU A 109 22.47 -11.84 14.81
N THR A 110 21.24 -11.87 15.33
CA THR A 110 20.92 -12.28 16.70
C THR A 110 21.30 -13.76 16.94
N ILE A 111 20.92 -14.66 16.03
CA ILE A 111 21.29 -16.08 16.11
C ILE A 111 22.83 -16.25 16.10
N ARG A 112 23.55 -15.48 15.28
CA ARG A 112 25.02 -15.55 15.22
C ARG A 112 25.73 -15.00 16.46
N SER A 113 25.15 -14.03 17.17
CA SER A 113 25.71 -13.56 18.46
C SER A 113 25.50 -14.55 19.58
N GLU A 114 24.35 -15.23 19.62
CA GLU A 114 24.01 -16.25 20.64
C GLU A 114 24.81 -17.55 20.46
N MET A 115 25.26 -17.86 19.24
CA MET A 115 26.12 -19.02 18.95
C MET A 115 27.61 -18.80 19.22
N LYS A 116 28.02 -17.59 19.64
CA LYS A 116 29.42 -17.23 19.93
C LYS A 116 29.74 -17.07 21.43
N GLU A 117 28.76 -17.29 22.31
CA GLU A 117 28.94 -17.55 23.75
C GLU A 117 28.85 -19.04 24.05
#